data_AF-A0A9Q1LV24-F1
#
_entry.id   AF-A0A9Q1LV24-F1
#
_cell.length_a   1.000
_cell.length_b   1.000
_cell.length_c   1.000
_cell.angle_alpha   90.00
_cell.angle_beta   90.00
_cell.angle_gamma   90.00
#
_symmetry.space_group_name_H-M   'P 1'
#
loop_
_entity.id
_entity.type
_entity.pdbx_description
1 polymer ?
#
loop_
_entity_poly.entity_id
_entity_poly.type
_entity_poly.pdbx_seq_one_letter_code
_entity_poly.pdbx_strand_id
1 'polypeptide(L)'
;MALEVKQREQGKGSDFPTLARYKRPLLVHAELLLDLDGELEVEDGVDNARSYSTHLETRPTSMEEAAINQLIALTKETRAGGSAEGAHLHIVHLSDARTSLNLIKEAKQRGDSITVVTCPHYLAFAAEDIPDGDTRFKCAPAIRDAANKEKLWDALLDGDIDMLSSDHSPTVPEMKLLDEGDFLKAWGGISSLQFVLPATWTYGRKYGITFEQLASWWSEKPLPNLLV
;
A
#
# COMPACT_ATOMS: atom_id res chain seq x y z
N MET A 1 10.90 -3.14 -10.64
CA MET A 1 9.80 -3.92 -11.26
C MET A 1 8.93 -4.38 -10.10
N ALA A 2 7.79 -3.73 -9.86
CA ALA A 2 6.86 -4.16 -8.82
C ALA A 2 6.20 -5.46 -9.30
N LEU A 3 6.35 -6.54 -8.54
CA LEU A 3 5.65 -7.78 -8.82
C LEU A 3 4.30 -7.67 -8.12
N GLU A 4 3.24 -7.56 -8.92
CA GLU A 4 1.89 -7.81 -8.47
C GLU A 4 1.83 -9.31 -8.12
N VAL A 5 1.55 -9.66 -6.85
CA VAL A 5 1.35 -11.07 -6.46
C VAL A 5 -0.01 -11.50 -7.03
N LYS A 6 -0.07 -11.70 -8.34
CA LYS A 6 -1.13 -12.50 -8.96
C LYS A 6 -0.84 -13.93 -8.54
N GLN A 7 -1.79 -14.53 -7.80
CA GLN A 7 -1.80 -15.87 -7.21
C GLN A 7 -1.41 -17.08 -8.10
N ARG A 8 -0.78 -16.91 -9.27
CA ARG A 8 -0.51 -17.99 -10.23
C ARG A 8 0.74 -18.85 -9.96
N GLU A 9 1.45 -18.65 -8.86
CA GLU A 9 2.62 -19.49 -8.53
C GLU A 9 2.53 -20.17 -7.15
N GLN A 10 1.35 -20.69 -6.80
CA GLN A 10 1.28 -21.79 -5.83
C GLN A 10 1.97 -23.03 -6.44
N GLY A 11 3.30 -23.14 -6.30
CA GLY A 11 4.02 -24.36 -6.70
C GLY A 11 5.49 -24.20 -7.11
N LYS A 12 6.03 -22.98 -7.20
CA LYS A 12 7.48 -22.77 -7.36
C LYS A 12 8.05 -22.26 -6.03
N GLY A 13 9.17 -22.84 -5.59
CA GLY A 13 9.86 -22.41 -4.37
C GLY A 13 10.10 -20.91 -4.35
N SER A 14 10.25 -20.34 -3.14
CA SER A 14 10.49 -18.90 -2.96
C SER A 14 11.63 -18.43 -3.87
N ASP A 15 11.44 -17.33 -4.62
CA ASP A 15 12.52 -16.73 -5.42
C ASP A 15 13.54 -15.98 -4.53
N PHE A 16 13.36 -16.05 -3.21
CA PHE A 16 14.16 -15.38 -2.19
C PHE A 16 15.64 -15.78 -2.21
N PRO A 17 16.03 -17.06 -2.38
CA PRO A 17 17.45 -17.42 -2.53
C PRO A 17 18.09 -16.81 -3.78
N THR A 18 17.35 -16.67 -4.88
CA THR A 18 17.83 -15.97 -6.09
C THR A 18 18.04 -14.49 -5.78
N LEU A 19 17.06 -13.84 -5.16
CA LEU A 19 17.11 -12.44 -4.78
C LEU A 19 18.27 -12.17 -3.80
N ALA A 20 18.47 -13.04 -2.81
CA ALA A 20 19.57 -12.98 -1.87
C ALA A 20 20.94 -13.05 -2.57
N ARG A 21 21.08 -13.98 -3.52
CA ARG A 21 22.31 -14.12 -4.32
C ARG A 21 22.69 -12.83 -5.05
N TYR A 22 21.70 -12.11 -5.56
CA TYR A 22 21.93 -10.87 -6.32
C TYR A 22 21.81 -9.60 -5.48
N LYS A 23 21.46 -9.72 -4.20
CA LYS A 23 21.19 -8.59 -3.30
C LYS A 23 20.21 -7.62 -3.97
N ARG A 24 19.03 -8.16 -4.27
CA ARG A 24 17.95 -7.42 -4.92
C ARG A 24 16.72 -7.48 -4.04
N PRO A 25 16.05 -6.34 -3.83
CA PRO A 25 14.82 -6.35 -3.09
C PRO A 25 13.65 -6.84 -3.96
N LEU A 26 12.68 -7.48 -3.32
CA LEU A 26 11.38 -7.79 -3.88
C LEU A 26 10.39 -6.71 -3.49
N LEU A 27 9.83 -5.99 -4.46
CA LEU A 27 8.77 -5.00 -4.24
C LEU A 27 7.42 -5.64 -4.52
N VAL A 28 6.52 -5.61 -3.54
CA VAL A 28 5.25 -6.32 -3.58
C VAL A 28 4.08 -5.39 -3.29
N HIS A 29 3.15 -5.34 -4.25
CA HIS A 29 1.78 -4.93 -3.96
C HIS A 29 1.10 -6.09 -3.22
N ALA A 30 0.71 -5.84 -1.96
CA ALA A 30 0.20 -6.87 -1.07
C ALA A 30 -1.31 -6.75 -0.89
N GLU A 31 -2.08 -7.23 -1.87
CA GLU A 31 -3.51 -7.52 -1.71
C GLU A 31 -3.79 -8.89 -2.33
N LEU A 32 -4.46 -9.78 -1.59
CA LEU A 32 -4.97 -11.03 -2.14
C LEU A 32 -6.42 -10.86 -2.54
N LEU A 33 -6.76 -11.26 -3.76
CA LEU A 33 -8.13 -11.61 -4.09
C LEU A 33 -8.48 -12.83 -3.23
N LEU A 34 -9.23 -12.58 -2.17
CA LEU A 34 -9.85 -13.64 -1.41
C LEU A 34 -10.98 -14.14 -2.30
N ASP A 35 -11.02 -15.44 -2.58
CA ASP A 35 -12.18 -16.08 -3.20
C ASP A 35 -13.36 -15.82 -2.26
N LEU A 36 -14.07 -14.73 -2.53
CA LEU A 36 -15.42 -14.58 -2.06
C LEU A 36 -16.16 -15.67 -2.86
N ASP A 37 -16.39 -16.82 -2.23
CA ASP A 37 -17.16 -17.94 -2.82
C ASP A 37 -18.64 -17.55 -3.10
N GLY A 38 -19.02 -16.32 -2.81
CA GLY A 38 -20.07 -15.65 -3.54
C GLY A 38 -19.40 -14.75 -4.57
N GLU A 39 -19.79 -14.89 -5.84
CA GLU A 39 -19.91 -13.69 -6.68
C GLU A 39 -20.33 -12.55 -5.75
N LEU A 40 -19.70 -11.37 -5.82
CA LEU A 40 -20.41 -10.19 -5.37
C LEU A 40 -21.66 -10.17 -6.24
N GLU A 41 -22.69 -10.91 -5.82
CA GLU A 41 -24.08 -10.73 -6.18
C GLU A 41 -24.29 -9.33 -5.68
N VAL A 42 -23.97 -8.38 -6.56
CA VAL A 42 -24.42 -7.01 -6.45
C VAL A 42 -25.93 -7.18 -6.51
N GLU A 43 -26.56 -7.43 -5.35
CA GLU A 43 -27.99 -7.64 -5.26
C GLU A 43 -28.62 -6.45 -5.97
N ASP A 44 -29.40 -6.74 -7.01
CA ASP A 44 -30.13 -5.75 -7.80
C ASP A 44 -30.95 -4.89 -6.83
N GLY A 45 -30.41 -3.72 -6.45
CA GLY A 45 -31.13 -2.70 -5.69
C GLY A 45 -30.45 -2.03 -4.50
N VAL A 46 -29.21 -2.36 -4.07
CA VAL A 46 -28.63 -1.74 -2.85
C VAL A 46 -27.22 -1.15 -2.95
N ASP A 47 -26.36 -1.51 -3.90
CA ASP A 47 -25.00 -0.93 -3.97
C ASP A 47 -24.86 0.17 -5.03
N ASN A 48 -24.88 1.42 -4.57
CA ASN A 48 -24.61 2.57 -5.42
C ASN A 48 -23.16 2.53 -5.92
N ALA A 49 -22.92 2.11 -7.17
CA ALA A 49 -21.59 2.08 -7.77
C ALA A 49 -20.87 3.43 -7.80
N ARG A 50 -21.60 4.55 -7.58
CA ARG A 50 -21.01 5.88 -7.38
C ARG A 50 -20.54 6.13 -5.95
N SER A 51 -20.97 5.35 -4.97
CA SER A 51 -20.51 5.47 -3.59
C SER A 51 -19.05 5.04 -3.47
N TYR A 52 -18.26 5.84 -2.75
CA TYR A 52 -16.91 5.41 -2.40
C TYR A 52 -16.91 4.21 -1.43
N SER A 53 -17.94 4.09 -0.58
CA SER A 53 -18.06 2.96 0.35
C SER A 53 -18.15 1.63 -0.39
N THR A 54 -18.88 1.58 -1.51
CA THR A 54 -19.00 0.38 -2.34
C THR A 54 -17.64 -0.04 -2.90
N HIS A 55 -16.79 0.89 -3.35
CA HIS A 55 -15.41 0.58 -3.73
C HIS A 55 -14.56 0.07 -2.55
N LEU A 56 -14.68 0.73 -1.39
CA LEU A 56 -13.95 0.35 -0.19
C LEU A 56 -14.26 -1.09 0.24
N GLU A 57 -15.52 -1.51 0.12
CA GLU A 57 -16.01 -2.86 0.41
C GLU A 57 -15.49 -3.91 -0.56
N THR A 58 -15.20 -3.56 -1.82
CA THR A 58 -14.56 -4.49 -2.76
C THR A 58 -13.10 -4.80 -2.43
N ARG A 59 -12.48 -4.00 -1.54
CA ARG A 59 -11.07 -4.14 -1.16
C ARG A 59 -10.89 -4.07 0.36
N PRO A 60 -11.51 -4.95 1.16
CA PRO A 60 -11.41 -4.90 2.62
C PRO A 60 -9.96 -5.03 3.09
N THR A 61 -9.66 -4.53 4.29
CA THR A 61 -8.30 -4.61 4.86
C THR A 61 -7.81 -6.05 5.02
N SER A 62 -8.72 -7.03 5.13
CA SER A 62 -8.40 -8.46 5.17
C SER A 62 -7.64 -8.95 3.93
N MET A 63 -7.84 -8.34 2.76
CA MET A 63 -7.07 -8.67 1.54
C MET A 63 -5.60 -8.27 1.68
N GLU A 64 -5.35 -7.09 2.24
CA GLU A 64 -4.00 -6.56 2.50
C GLU A 64 -3.31 -7.37 3.61
N GLU A 65 -4.04 -7.62 4.70
CA GLU A 65 -3.58 -8.41 5.85
C GLU A 65 -3.21 -9.84 5.45
N ALA A 66 -4.06 -10.52 4.67
CA ALA A 66 -3.80 -11.90 4.24
C ALA A 66 -2.56 -11.99 3.35
N ALA A 67 -2.36 -11.02 2.44
CA ALA A 67 -1.19 -10.95 1.59
C ALA A 67 0.09 -10.76 2.41
N ILE A 68 0.07 -9.81 3.34
CA ILE A 68 1.22 -9.51 4.20
C ILE A 68 1.56 -10.68 5.11
N ASN A 69 0.57 -11.38 5.66
CA ASN A 69 0.78 -12.60 6.44
C ASN A 69 1.51 -13.69 5.64
N GLN A 70 1.14 -13.92 4.38
CA GLN A 70 1.83 -14.89 3.53
C GLN A 70 3.27 -14.47 3.23
N LEU A 71 3.49 -13.17 2.96
CA LEU A 71 4.82 -12.64 2.66
C LEU A 71 5.76 -12.70 3.88
N ILE A 72 5.27 -12.39 5.08
CA ILE A 72 6.06 -12.46 6.33
C ILE A 72 6.49 -13.90 6.65
N ALA A 73 5.72 -14.91 6.25
CA ALA A 73 6.15 -16.28 6.41
C ALA A 73 7.45 -16.57 5.64
N LEU A 74 7.65 -15.93 4.48
CA LEU A 74 8.83 -16.05 3.64
C LEU A 74 10.01 -15.22 4.17
N THR A 75 9.76 -14.09 4.84
CA THR A 75 10.83 -13.21 5.34
C THR A 75 11.64 -13.82 6.47
N LYS A 76 11.16 -14.88 7.12
CA LYS A 76 11.93 -15.60 8.16
C LYS A 76 13.28 -16.10 7.66
N GLU A 77 13.36 -16.49 6.38
CA GLU A 77 14.61 -16.98 5.77
C GLU A 77 15.62 -15.87 5.48
N THR A 78 15.21 -14.61 5.54
CA THR A 78 16.07 -13.44 5.28
C THR A 78 16.91 -13.01 6.47
N ARG A 79 16.61 -13.57 7.66
CA ARG A 79 17.35 -13.28 8.90
C ARG A 79 18.81 -13.70 8.79
N ALA A 80 19.66 -13.12 9.63
CA ALA A 80 21.06 -13.51 9.74
C ALA A 80 21.19 -15.04 9.96
N GLY A 81 21.99 -15.70 9.12
CA GLY A 81 22.18 -17.15 9.09
C GLY A 81 21.07 -17.94 8.37
N GLY A 82 20.04 -17.28 7.83
CA GLY A 82 18.97 -17.91 7.06
C GLY A 82 19.35 -18.27 5.62
N SER A 83 18.57 -19.15 4.98
CA SER A 83 18.77 -19.60 3.60
C SER A 83 18.68 -18.49 2.55
N ALA A 84 18.05 -17.37 2.89
CA ALA A 84 17.88 -16.21 2.04
C ALA A 84 18.46 -14.94 2.71
N GLU A 85 19.44 -15.07 3.60
CA GLU A 85 20.15 -13.92 4.16
C GLU A 85 20.67 -13.02 3.02
N GLY A 86 20.33 -11.73 3.10
CA GLY A 86 20.63 -10.75 2.05
C GLY A 86 19.50 -10.52 1.03
N ALA A 87 18.42 -11.30 1.04
CA ALA A 87 17.18 -10.88 0.39
C ALA A 87 16.46 -9.81 1.23
N HIS A 88 15.63 -9.01 0.57
CA HIS A 88 14.89 -7.93 1.21
C HIS A 88 13.48 -7.82 0.62
N LEU A 89 12.46 -7.65 1.46
CA LEU A 89 11.07 -7.45 1.05
C LEU A 89 10.65 -5.99 1.27
N HIS A 90 10.11 -5.36 0.23
CA HIS A 90 9.42 -4.08 0.31
C HIS A 90 7.93 -4.27 0.09
N ILE A 91 7.13 -3.96 1.12
CA ILE A 91 5.70 -3.76 0.95
C ILE A 91 5.47 -2.35 0.43
N VAL A 92 4.95 -2.23 -0.79
CA VAL A 92 4.65 -0.92 -1.38
C VAL A 92 3.25 -0.45 -0.98
N HIS A 93 3.06 0.87 -0.98
CA HIS A 93 1.78 1.60 -0.84
C HIS A 93 0.80 0.99 0.21
N LEU A 94 1.31 0.69 1.41
CA LEU A 94 0.53 0.20 2.55
C LEU A 94 -0.59 1.19 2.89
N SER A 95 -1.82 0.70 2.93
CA SER A 95 -3.00 1.50 3.29
C SER A 95 -3.48 1.22 4.71
N ASP A 96 -3.37 0.00 5.21
CA ASP A 96 -3.91 -0.40 6.51
C ASP A 96 -2.86 -0.31 7.64
N ALA A 97 -3.04 0.69 8.51
CA ALA A 97 -2.22 0.87 9.70
C ALA A 97 -2.71 0.08 10.92
N ARG A 98 -3.87 -0.60 10.84
CA ARG A 98 -4.50 -1.23 12.00
C ARG A 98 -4.06 -2.67 12.21
N THR A 99 -4.07 -3.49 11.17
CA THR A 99 -3.66 -4.91 11.29
C THR A 99 -2.41 -5.18 10.47
N SER A 100 -2.41 -4.78 9.21
CA SER A 100 -1.32 -4.99 8.25
C SER A 100 0.01 -4.41 8.72
N LEU A 101 0.03 -3.15 9.18
CA LEU A 101 1.25 -2.54 9.73
C LEU A 101 1.78 -3.27 10.97
N ASN A 102 0.91 -3.74 11.87
CA ASN A 102 1.34 -4.41 13.09
C ASN A 102 2.08 -5.72 12.78
N LEU A 103 1.62 -6.47 11.78
CA LEU A 103 2.31 -7.66 11.30
C LEU A 103 3.73 -7.34 10.82
N ILE A 104 3.88 -6.25 10.06
CA ILE A 104 5.18 -5.79 9.56
C ILE A 104 6.08 -5.36 10.72
N LYS A 105 5.56 -4.61 11.71
CA LYS A 105 6.30 -4.22 12.90
C LYS A 105 6.84 -5.42 13.66
N GLU A 106 6.02 -6.44 13.87
CA GLU A 106 6.45 -7.68 14.51
C GLU A 106 7.52 -8.42 13.69
N ALA A 107 7.39 -8.45 12.36
CA ALA A 107 8.40 -9.03 11.49
C ALA A 107 9.75 -8.32 11.62
N LYS A 108 9.76 -6.98 11.58
CA LYS A 108 10.96 -6.15 11.82
C LYS A 108 11.58 -6.45 13.19
N GLN A 109 10.77 -6.54 14.25
CA GLN A 109 11.24 -6.85 15.61
C GLN A 109 11.91 -8.23 15.72
N ARG A 110 11.50 -9.19 14.90
CA ARG A 110 12.12 -10.52 14.82
C ARG A 110 13.40 -10.55 13.96
N GLY A 111 13.80 -9.42 13.38
CA GLY A 111 14.98 -9.29 12.54
C GLY A 111 14.75 -9.66 11.07
N ASP A 112 13.48 -9.72 10.62
CA ASP A 112 13.17 -9.96 9.22
C ASP A 112 13.64 -8.76 8.37
N SER A 113 14.20 -9.05 7.19
CA SER A 113 14.63 -8.04 6.22
C SER A 113 13.41 -7.54 5.44
N ILE A 114 12.66 -6.63 6.06
CA ILE A 114 11.42 -6.07 5.50
C ILE A 114 11.32 -4.56 5.75
N THR A 115 10.83 -3.84 4.75
CA THR A 115 10.42 -2.44 4.90
C THR A 115 9.05 -2.21 4.25
N VAL A 116 8.44 -1.08 4.57
CA VAL A 116 7.11 -0.70 4.16
C VAL A 116 7.06 0.78 3.78
N VAL A 117 6.28 1.05 2.75
CA VAL A 117 6.09 2.38 2.18
C VAL A 117 4.61 2.72 2.20
N THR A 118 4.24 3.93 2.62
CA THR A 118 2.88 4.47 2.40
C THR A 118 2.92 5.65 1.42
N CYS A 119 1.75 6.18 1.09
CA CYS A 119 1.57 7.19 0.05
C CYS A 119 0.83 8.43 0.56
N PRO A 120 1.11 9.63 0.01
CA PRO A 120 0.47 10.87 0.45
C PRO A 120 -1.05 10.86 0.42
N HIS A 121 -1.68 10.16 -0.51
CA HIS A 121 -3.14 10.13 -0.59
C HIS A 121 -3.78 9.38 0.59
N TYR A 122 -3.09 8.38 1.19
CA TYR A 122 -3.55 7.74 2.43
C TYR A 122 -3.34 8.61 3.67
N LEU A 123 -2.39 9.56 3.60
CA LEU A 123 -2.11 10.54 4.66
C LEU A 123 -2.99 11.80 4.55
N ALA A 124 -3.48 12.10 3.35
CA ALA A 124 -4.26 13.30 3.05
C ALA A 124 -5.76 13.06 3.21
N PHE A 125 -6.26 11.96 2.65
CA PHE A 125 -7.69 11.72 2.46
C PHE A 125 -8.20 10.64 3.41
N ALA A 126 -9.49 10.73 3.74
CA ALA A 126 -10.22 9.71 4.47
C ALA A 126 -11.44 9.29 3.64
N ALA A 127 -11.84 8.03 3.76
CA ALA A 127 -12.94 7.45 3.00
C ALA A 127 -14.25 8.25 3.12
N GLU A 128 -14.55 8.76 4.31
CA GLU A 128 -15.79 9.51 4.59
C GLU A 128 -15.81 10.89 3.93
N ASP A 129 -14.64 11.42 3.55
CA ASP A 129 -14.50 12.74 2.93
C ASP A 129 -14.52 12.68 1.39
N ILE A 130 -14.54 11.47 0.80
CA ILE A 130 -14.50 11.28 -0.65
C ILE A 130 -15.92 11.41 -1.22
N PRO A 131 -16.18 12.36 -2.14
CA PRO A 131 -17.50 12.53 -2.71
C PRO A 131 -17.92 11.35 -3.60
N ASP A 132 -19.20 11.00 -3.52
CA ASP A 132 -19.80 10.02 -4.44
C ASP A 132 -19.63 10.47 -5.90
N GLY A 133 -19.17 9.53 -6.74
CA GLY A 133 -18.89 9.74 -8.14
C GLY A 133 -17.51 10.35 -8.43
N ASP A 134 -16.73 10.73 -7.41
CA ASP A 134 -15.40 11.28 -7.62
C ASP A 134 -14.34 10.17 -7.77
N THR A 135 -14.38 9.51 -8.91
CA THR A 135 -13.50 8.39 -9.25
C THR A 135 -12.02 8.76 -9.33
N ARG A 136 -11.65 10.05 -9.24
CA ARG A 136 -10.26 10.50 -9.11
C ARG A 136 -9.56 9.89 -7.89
N PHE A 137 -10.32 9.58 -6.84
CA PHE A 137 -9.81 8.96 -5.62
C PHE A 137 -9.65 7.43 -5.68
N LYS A 138 -10.14 6.77 -6.74
CA LYS A 138 -10.01 5.31 -6.88
C LYS A 138 -8.54 4.90 -6.99
N CYS A 139 -8.08 4.05 -6.07
CA CYS A 139 -6.77 3.39 -6.07
C CYS A 139 -6.86 1.99 -5.43
N ALA A 140 -5.76 1.24 -5.50
CA ALA A 140 -5.61 -0.09 -4.91
C ALA A 140 -4.24 -0.19 -4.20
N PRO A 141 -4.18 -0.40 -2.87
CA PRO A 141 -5.34 -0.53 -1.95
C PRO A 141 -6.22 0.72 -1.87
N ALA A 142 -7.42 0.59 -1.30
CA ALA A 142 -8.34 1.71 -1.17
C ALA A 142 -7.91 2.70 -0.06
N ILE A 143 -8.18 4.00 -0.24
CA ILE A 143 -8.09 4.99 0.85
C ILE A 143 -9.06 4.59 1.96
N ARG A 144 -8.56 4.53 3.20
CA ARG A 144 -9.28 4.07 4.39
C ARG A 144 -9.88 5.24 5.18
N ASP A 145 -10.56 4.90 6.26
CA ASP A 145 -11.21 5.88 7.15
C ASP A 145 -10.23 6.87 7.83
N ALA A 146 -10.80 7.92 8.41
CA ALA A 146 -10.05 8.96 9.11
C ALA A 146 -9.20 8.41 10.28
N ALA A 147 -9.71 7.43 11.03
CA ALA A 147 -8.98 6.86 12.16
C ALA A 147 -7.76 6.04 11.70
N ASN A 148 -7.81 5.42 10.52
CA ASN A 148 -6.65 4.78 9.90
C ASN A 148 -5.64 5.82 9.41
N LYS A 149 -6.10 6.92 8.80
CA LYS A 149 -5.23 8.05 8.40
C LYS A 149 -4.42 8.59 9.56
N GLU A 150 -5.02 8.80 10.73
CA GLU A 150 -4.29 9.25 11.92
C GLU A 150 -3.21 8.24 12.35
N LYS A 151 -3.53 6.93 12.34
CA LYS A 151 -2.55 5.87 12.63
C LYS A 151 -1.39 5.80 11.63
N LEU A 152 -1.64 6.08 10.35
CA LEU A 152 -0.58 6.17 9.34
C LEU A 152 0.37 7.33 9.64
N TRP A 153 -0.15 8.47 10.10
CA TRP A 153 0.67 9.60 10.52
C TRP A 153 1.51 9.27 11.74
N ASP A 154 0.91 8.68 12.78
CA ASP A 154 1.64 8.23 13.98
C ASP A 154 2.77 7.26 13.58
N ALA A 155 2.47 6.27 12.75
CA ALA A 155 3.44 5.29 12.28
C ALA A 155 4.59 5.89 11.45
N LEU A 156 4.30 6.93 10.65
CA LEU A 156 5.32 7.62 9.86
C LEU A 156 6.27 8.44 10.77
N LEU A 157 5.71 9.10 11.79
CA LEU A 157 6.45 9.90 12.76
C LEU A 157 7.30 9.03 13.69
N ASP A 158 6.76 7.90 14.13
CA ASP A 158 7.44 6.92 14.98
C ASP A 158 8.53 6.13 14.22
N GLY A 159 8.52 6.20 12.88
CA GLY A 159 9.48 5.51 12.03
C GLY A 159 9.14 4.04 11.76
N ASP A 160 7.92 3.60 12.08
CA ASP A 160 7.41 2.28 11.72
C ASP A 160 7.24 2.14 10.20
N ILE A 161 6.89 3.23 9.52
CA ILE A 161 6.89 3.35 8.06
C ILE A 161 8.25 3.90 7.60
N ASP A 162 8.90 3.17 6.69
CA ASP A 162 10.29 3.45 6.34
C ASP A 162 10.42 4.64 5.40
N MET A 163 9.48 4.85 4.48
CA MET A 163 9.57 5.95 3.52
C MET A 163 8.22 6.26 2.88
N LEU A 164 8.21 7.29 2.05
CA LEU A 164 7.05 7.65 1.22
C LEU A 164 7.32 7.37 -0.25
N SER A 165 6.28 6.99 -0.98
CA SER A 165 6.28 6.98 -2.45
C SER A 165 4.99 7.60 -2.99
N SER A 166 5.02 7.99 -4.26
CA SER A 166 3.88 8.64 -4.90
C SER A 166 2.74 7.67 -5.21
N ASP A 167 3.07 6.41 -5.49
CA ASP A 167 2.23 5.47 -6.24
C ASP A 167 1.58 6.12 -7.47
N HIS A 168 2.39 6.89 -8.20
CA HIS A 168 1.93 7.62 -9.38
C HIS A 168 1.57 6.64 -10.49
N SER A 169 0.27 6.45 -10.70
CA SER A 169 -0.30 5.55 -11.70
C SER A 169 -1.39 6.27 -12.50
N PRO A 170 -1.01 7.26 -13.34
CA PRO A 170 -1.94 8.03 -14.13
C PRO A 170 -2.56 7.19 -15.25
N THR A 171 -3.73 7.61 -15.71
CA THR A 171 -4.36 7.10 -16.94
C THR A 171 -4.94 8.26 -17.74
N VAL A 172 -5.44 7.98 -18.93
CA VAL A 172 -6.18 8.96 -19.73
C VAL A 172 -7.50 9.34 -19.03
N PRO A 173 -7.95 10.61 -19.08
CA PRO A 173 -9.12 11.09 -18.32
C PRO A 173 -10.39 10.25 -18.54
N GLU A 174 -10.58 9.73 -19.74
CA GLU A 174 -11.74 8.92 -20.13
C GLU A 174 -11.85 7.65 -19.29
N MET A 175 -10.71 7.01 -18.97
CA MET A 175 -10.68 5.80 -18.14
C MET A 175 -10.99 6.07 -16.66
N LYS A 176 -11.01 7.34 -16.23
CA LYS A 176 -11.47 7.68 -14.89
C LYS A 176 -13.00 7.72 -14.81
N LEU A 177 -13.73 7.77 -15.93
CA LEU A 177 -15.21 7.77 -15.92
C LEU A 177 -15.82 8.87 -15.03
N LEU A 178 -15.29 10.10 -15.10
CA LEU A 178 -15.68 11.20 -14.20
C LEU A 178 -17.19 11.56 -14.27
N ASP A 179 -17.80 11.45 -15.45
CA ASP A 179 -19.23 11.74 -15.63
C ASP A 179 -20.11 10.61 -15.09
N GLU A 180 -19.77 9.36 -15.40
CA GLU A 180 -20.48 8.15 -14.92
C GLU A 180 -20.33 8.00 -13.41
N GLY A 181 -19.16 8.37 -12.86
CA GLY A 181 -18.83 8.29 -11.46
C GLY A 181 -18.76 6.87 -10.91
N ASP A 182 -18.75 5.85 -11.77
CA ASP A 182 -18.78 4.44 -11.37
C ASP A 182 -17.40 4.01 -10.86
N PHE A 183 -17.28 3.88 -9.53
CA PHE A 183 -16.07 3.43 -8.89
C PHE A 183 -15.76 1.96 -9.17
N LEU A 184 -16.70 1.11 -9.56
CA LEU A 184 -16.41 -0.29 -9.87
C LEU A 184 -15.72 -0.42 -11.23
N LYS A 185 -16.10 0.41 -12.20
CA LYS A 185 -15.53 0.39 -13.55
C LYS A 185 -14.32 1.29 -13.76
N ALA A 186 -14.22 2.42 -13.07
CA ALA A 186 -13.15 3.40 -13.31
C ALA A 186 -11.75 2.82 -13.10
N TRP A 187 -10.73 3.36 -13.76
CA TRP A 187 -9.34 2.99 -13.50
C TRP A 187 -8.90 3.33 -12.07
N GLY A 188 -8.32 2.34 -11.38
CA GLY A 188 -7.71 2.50 -10.06
C GLY A 188 -6.27 2.97 -10.17
N GLY A 189 -6.03 4.25 -9.84
CA GLY A 189 -4.72 4.88 -9.93
C GLY A 189 -4.83 6.41 -9.79
N ILE A 190 -3.84 7.01 -9.12
CA ILE A 190 -3.79 8.44 -8.81
C ILE A 190 -2.61 9.11 -9.52
N SER A 191 -2.88 10.23 -10.18
CA SER A 191 -1.85 11.09 -10.77
C SER A 191 -1.26 12.03 -9.71
N SER A 192 -0.32 11.51 -8.90
CA SER A 192 0.18 12.20 -7.69
C SER A 192 1.59 12.81 -7.78
N LEU A 193 2.45 12.46 -8.75
CA LEU A 193 3.89 12.71 -8.68
C LEU A 193 4.27 14.16 -8.40
N GLN A 194 3.67 15.12 -9.12
CA GLN A 194 3.97 16.55 -8.95
C GLN A 194 3.46 17.13 -7.62
N PHE A 195 2.57 16.41 -6.92
CA PHE A 195 1.91 16.87 -5.72
C PHE A 195 2.46 16.26 -4.44
N VAL A 196 3.41 15.32 -4.52
CA VAL A 196 3.85 14.56 -3.34
C VAL A 196 4.40 15.46 -2.23
N LEU A 197 5.32 16.36 -2.55
CA LEU A 197 5.90 17.29 -1.58
C LEU A 197 4.88 18.30 -1.04
N PRO A 198 4.11 19.04 -1.86
CA PRO A 198 3.14 19.99 -1.33
C PRO A 198 2.01 19.30 -0.55
N ALA A 199 1.59 18.09 -0.93
CA ALA A 199 0.60 17.32 -0.17
C ALA A 199 1.16 16.87 1.18
N THR A 200 2.31 16.17 1.21
CA THR A 200 2.91 15.72 2.47
C THR A 200 3.18 16.89 3.41
N TRP A 201 3.71 18.01 2.89
CA TRP A 201 3.91 19.22 3.69
C TRP A 201 2.58 19.76 4.23
N THR A 202 1.61 20.03 3.36
CA THR A 202 0.35 20.69 3.75
C THR A 202 -0.40 19.89 4.80
N TYR A 203 -0.57 18.59 4.60
CA TYR A 203 -1.27 17.71 5.55
C TYR A 203 -0.42 17.37 6.77
N GLY A 204 0.91 17.32 6.63
CA GLY A 204 1.83 17.04 7.74
C GLY A 204 1.97 18.19 8.73
N ARG A 205 1.70 19.44 8.32
CA ARG A 205 1.83 20.62 9.20
C ARG A 205 1.06 20.51 10.50
N LYS A 206 -0.13 19.88 10.50
CA LYS A 206 -0.92 19.70 11.74
C LYS A 206 -0.25 18.76 12.75
N TYR A 207 0.68 17.92 12.30
CA TYR A 207 1.47 17.02 13.14
C TYR A 207 2.86 17.57 13.49
N GLY A 208 3.17 18.80 13.04
CA GLY A 208 4.46 19.44 13.35
C GLY A 208 5.65 18.86 12.57
N ILE A 209 5.44 18.29 11.39
CA ILE A 209 6.56 17.76 10.59
C ILE A 209 7.57 18.85 10.23
N THR A 210 8.85 18.48 10.17
CA THR A 210 9.93 19.38 9.78
C THR A 210 10.36 19.18 8.32
N PHE A 211 11.13 20.13 7.78
CA PHE A 211 11.71 19.97 6.44
C PHE A 211 12.73 18.83 6.39
N GLU A 212 13.44 18.58 7.48
CA GLU A 212 14.38 17.45 7.61
C GLU A 212 13.64 16.12 7.54
N GLN A 213 12.50 15.99 8.23
CA GLN A 213 11.65 14.79 8.11
C GLN A 213 11.13 14.61 6.68
N LEU A 214 10.68 15.69 6.04
CA LEU A 214 10.24 15.66 4.64
C LEU A 214 11.36 15.19 3.70
N ALA A 215 12.56 15.76 3.82
CA ALA A 215 13.73 15.35 3.04
C ALA A 215 14.12 13.89 3.31
N SER A 216 14.06 13.47 4.57
CA SER A 216 14.39 12.11 4.97
C SER A 216 13.44 11.08 4.35
N TRP A 217 12.12 11.29 4.47
CA TRP A 217 11.12 10.36 3.95
C TRP A 217 11.10 10.25 2.41
N TRP A 218 11.42 11.34 1.71
CA TRP A 218 11.36 11.41 0.24
C TRP A 218 12.68 11.19 -0.49
N SER A 219 13.83 11.29 0.20
CA SER A 219 15.13 11.26 -0.46
C SER A 219 16.15 10.39 0.25
N GLU A 220 16.35 10.56 1.56
CA GLU A 220 17.40 9.82 2.27
C GLU A 220 17.02 8.35 2.51
N LYS A 221 15.82 8.07 3.00
CA LYS A 221 15.37 6.71 3.33
C LYS A 221 15.11 5.84 2.09
N PRO A 222 14.62 6.36 0.94
CA PRO A 222 14.50 5.54 -0.28
C PRO A 222 15.82 4.97 -0.82
N LEU A 223 16.92 5.74 -0.72
CA LEU A 223 18.21 5.36 -1.32
C LEU A 223 18.80 4.04 -0.79
N PRO A 224 19.03 3.85 0.52
CA PRO A 224 19.60 2.61 1.04
C PRO A 224 18.62 1.45 0.91
N ASN A 225 17.33 1.71 1.08
CA ASN A 225 16.32 0.67 1.08
C ASN A 225 16.12 0.08 -0.32
N LEU A 226 16.23 0.86 -1.41
CA LEU A 226 16.11 0.34 -2.78
C LEU A 226 17.43 -0.23 -3.36
N LEU A 227 18.54 -0.10 -2.63
CA LEU A 227 19.88 -0.49 -3.07
C LEU A 227 20.49 -1.66 -2.27
N VAL A 228 19.73 -2.27 -1.34
CA VAL A 228 20.19 -3.42 -0.55
C VAL A 228 20.43 -4.64 -1.41
#